data_AF-A0A7R9WE42-F1
#
_entry.id   AF-A0A7R9WE42-F1
#
_cell.length_a   1.000
_cell.length_b   1.000
_cell.length_c   1.000
_cell.angle_alpha   90.00
_cell.angle_beta   90.00
_cell.angle_gamma   90.00
#
_symmetry.space_group_name_H-M   'P 1'
#
loop_
_entity.id
_entity.type
_entity.pdbx_description
1 polymer ?
#
loop_
_entity_poly.entity_id
_entity_poly.type
_entity_poly.pdbx_seq_one_letter_code
_entity_poly.pdbx_strand_id
1 'polypeptide(L)'
;SHATYPAYEVDSESKRRKIIDRLMEWSCYRGIEFDGVQIRAGTTEGSGLGLIATRNLSRGDVLLSVPSSAALSVPGSDDSLEEAVLDLFQDRRAYDDAPWYARLAVQLCGLDGGILRASTTIWQPWVESLPRSFDTPLHWPSSSRAALC
;
A
#
# COMPACT_ATOMS: atom_id res chain seq x y z
N SER A 1 -13.47 -6.19 -40.77
CA SER A 1 -13.86 -6.73 -39.45
C SER A 1 -13.08 -5.94 -38.40
N HIS A 2 -13.68 -4.88 -37.86
CA HIS A 2 -13.08 -4.03 -36.83
C HIS A 2 -13.44 -4.63 -35.47
N ALA A 3 -12.45 -5.06 -34.70
CA ALA A 3 -12.63 -5.46 -33.31
C ALA A 3 -12.80 -4.19 -32.46
N THR A 4 -14.02 -3.93 -31.99
CA THR A 4 -14.34 -2.91 -31.01
C THR A 4 -14.08 -3.47 -29.62
N TYR A 5 -12.99 -3.06 -28.98
CA TYR A 5 -12.79 -3.19 -27.53
C TYR A 5 -12.41 -1.81 -26.97
N PRO A 6 -13.28 -1.12 -26.20
CA PRO A 6 -12.74 0.05 -25.49
C PRO A 6 -13.36 0.44 -24.13
N ALA A 7 -14.34 -0.25 -23.54
CA ALA A 7 -15.00 0.30 -22.34
C ALA A 7 -14.37 -0.13 -21.00
N TYR A 8 -14.02 -1.41 -20.84
CA TYR A 8 -13.57 -1.95 -19.55
C TYR A 8 -12.08 -1.69 -19.26
N GLU A 9 -11.21 -1.83 -20.27
CA GLU A 9 -9.76 -1.61 -20.11
C GLU A 9 -9.43 -0.13 -19.86
N VAL A 10 -10.07 0.77 -20.61
CA VAL A 10 -9.86 2.23 -20.52
C VAL A 10 -10.25 2.80 -19.16
N ASP A 11 -11.31 2.27 -18.53
CA ASP A 11 -11.72 2.68 -17.18
C ASP A 11 -10.72 2.21 -16.12
N SER A 12 -10.18 0.99 -16.27
CA SER A 12 -9.17 0.46 -15.34
C SER A 12 -7.83 1.21 -15.43
N GLU A 13 -7.39 1.56 -16.64
CA GLU A 13 -6.16 2.33 -16.86
C GLU A 13 -6.32 3.78 -16.36
N SER A 14 -7.48 4.40 -16.63
CA SER A 14 -7.80 5.74 -16.15
C SER A 14 -7.85 5.81 -14.62
N LYS A 15 -8.46 4.81 -13.96
CA LYS A 15 -8.46 4.68 -12.50
C LYS A 15 -7.04 4.49 -11.96
N ARG A 16 -6.25 3.59 -12.55
CA ARG A 16 -4.86 3.36 -12.14
C ARG A 16 -3.98 4.59 -12.31
N ARG A 17 -4.14 5.34 -13.41
CA ARG A 17 -3.43 6.60 -13.61
C ARG A 17 -3.72 7.59 -12.49
N LYS A 18 -5.00 7.77 -12.14
CA LYS A 18 -5.42 8.65 -11.03
C LYS A 18 -4.83 8.21 -9.69
N ILE A 19 -4.75 6.90 -9.43
CA ILE A 19 -4.12 6.37 -8.21
C ILE A 19 -2.63 6.72 -8.19
N ILE A 20 -1.91 6.52 -9.30
CA ILE A 20 -0.49 6.87 -9.40
C ILE A 20 -0.28 8.36 -9.20
N ASP A 21 -1.09 9.21 -9.84
CA ASP A 21 -0.96 10.67 -9.73
C ASP A 21 -1.18 11.14 -8.29
N ARG A 22 -2.22 10.63 -7.62
CA ARG A 22 -2.47 10.88 -6.20
C ARG A 22 -1.35 10.38 -5.29
N LEU A 23 -0.79 9.21 -5.58
CA LEU A 23 0.34 8.67 -4.83
C LEU A 23 1.59 9.53 -5.00
N MET A 24 1.84 10.07 -6.20
CA MET A 24 2.97 10.97 -6.46
C MET A 24 2.80 12.32 -5.74
N GLU A 25 1.59 12.90 -5.77
CA GLU A 25 1.26 14.12 -5.02
C GLU A 25 1.46 13.91 -3.52
N TRP A 26 0.94 12.81 -2.99
CA TRP A 26 1.13 12.42 -1.60
C TRP A 26 2.60 12.22 -1.25
N SER A 27 3.37 11.55 -2.11
CA SER A 27 4.79 11.29 -1.88
C SER A 27 5.57 12.59 -1.78
N CYS A 28 5.29 13.54 -2.69
CA CYS A 28 5.87 14.88 -2.67
C CYS A 28 5.50 15.62 -1.37
N TYR A 29 4.22 15.60 -0.98
CA TYR A 29 3.75 16.20 0.28
C TYR A 29 4.45 15.62 1.52
N ARG A 30 4.78 14.32 1.51
CA ARG A 30 5.47 13.62 2.60
C ARG A 30 7.00 13.75 2.56
N GLY A 31 7.55 14.49 1.59
CA GLY A 31 8.98 14.69 1.43
C GLY A 31 9.73 13.46 0.90
N ILE A 32 9.04 12.56 0.19
CA ILE A 32 9.67 11.44 -0.49
C ILE A 32 10.32 11.96 -1.77
N GLU A 33 11.62 11.71 -1.91
CA GLU A 33 12.41 12.15 -3.05
C GLU A 33 12.64 10.99 -4.02
N PHE A 34 12.41 11.25 -5.30
CA PHE A 34 12.69 10.32 -6.39
C PHE A 34 13.78 10.92 -7.29
N ASP A 35 14.80 10.14 -7.60
CA ASP A 35 15.81 10.49 -8.60
C ASP A 35 15.96 9.38 -9.63
N GLY A 36 15.74 9.75 -10.90
CA GLY A 36 15.93 8.85 -12.02
C GLY A 36 14.95 7.67 -12.11
N VAL A 37 13.87 7.70 -11.32
CA VAL A 37 12.81 6.67 -11.32
C VAL A 37 11.41 7.30 -11.27
N GLN A 38 10.42 6.57 -11.73
CA GLN A 38 9.00 6.95 -11.63
C GLN A 38 8.11 5.74 -11.38
N ILE A 39 6.97 5.96 -10.72
CA ILE A 39 5.97 4.90 -10.50
C ILE A 39 5.22 4.62 -11.80
N ARG A 40 5.09 3.34 -12.14
CA ARG A 40 4.30 2.83 -13.27
C ARG A 40 3.59 1.54 -12.90
N ALA A 41 2.49 1.26 -13.57
CA ALA A 41 1.93 -0.09 -13.56
C ALA A 41 2.93 -1.04 -14.24
N GLY A 42 3.10 -2.23 -13.67
CA GLY A 42 3.90 -3.27 -14.29
C GLY A 42 3.26 -3.75 -15.59
N THR A 43 4.09 -4.25 -16.49
CA THR A 43 3.70 -4.62 -17.86
C THR A 43 3.10 -6.02 -17.95
N THR A 44 3.17 -6.82 -16.88
CA THR A 44 2.58 -8.16 -16.82
C THR A 44 1.35 -8.18 -15.94
N GLU A 45 0.36 -9.00 -16.29
CA GLU A 45 -0.81 -9.19 -15.46
C GLU A 45 -0.41 -9.61 -14.04
N GLY A 46 -1.00 -8.98 -13.02
CA GLY A 46 -0.67 -9.24 -11.61
C GLY A 46 0.58 -8.54 -11.05
N SER A 47 1.39 -7.86 -11.87
CA SER A 47 2.65 -7.24 -11.38
C SER A 47 2.48 -5.95 -10.55
N GLY A 48 1.27 -5.41 -10.44
CA GLY A 48 0.97 -4.27 -9.58
C GLY A 48 1.64 -2.97 -10.04
N LEU A 49 2.01 -2.11 -9.08
CA LEU A 49 2.80 -0.90 -9.32
C LEU A 49 4.29 -1.20 -9.07
N GLY A 50 5.15 -0.61 -9.89
CA GLY A 50 6.60 -0.70 -9.77
C GLY A 50 7.30 0.59 -10.15
N LEU A 51 8.63 0.59 -10.03
CA LEU A 51 9.49 1.70 -10.41
C LEU A 51 10.15 1.41 -11.77
N ILE A 52 10.10 2.38 -12.68
CA ILE A 52 10.85 2.34 -13.94
C ILE A 52 11.88 3.47 -13.96
N ALA A 53 13.07 3.17 -14.48
CA ALA A 53 14.12 4.17 -14.67
C ALA A 53 13.73 5.20 -15.73
N THR A 54 14.05 6.47 -15.49
CA THR A 54 13.85 7.59 -16.42
C THR A 54 15.17 8.12 -16.98
N ARG A 55 16.29 7.65 -16.44
CA ARG A 55 17.66 7.91 -16.89
C ARG A 55 18.52 6.66 -16.75
N ASN A 56 19.73 6.70 -17.29
CA ASN A 56 20.74 5.68 -17.01
C ASN A 56 21.11 5.72 -15.52
N LEU A 57 21.15 4.55 -14.88
CA LEU A 57 21.45 4.40 -13.45
C LEU A 57 22.84 3.79 -13.28
N SER A 58 23.60 4.33 -12.33
CA SER A 58 24.90 3.80 -11.92
C SER A 58 24.80 3.09 -10.57
N ARG A 59 25.73 2.16 -10.32
CA ARG A 59 25.84 1.54 -9.00
C ARG A 59 26.18 2.61 -7.96
N GLY A 60 25.39 2.67 -6.89
CA GLY A 60 25.57 3.65 -5.82
C GLY A 60 24.64 4.86 -5.93
N ASP A 61 23.88 5.00 -7.02
CA ASP A 61 22.86 6.04 -7.14
C ASP A 61 21.77 5.84 -6.07
N VAL A 62 21.39 6.94 -5.41
CA VAL A 62 20.24 6.97 -4.50
C VAL A 62 19.00 7.31 -5.32
N LEU A 63 18.14 6.31 -5.57
CA LEU A 63 16.96 6.45 -6.43
C LEU A 63 15.72 6.95 -5.68
N LEU A 64 15.66 6.65 -4.39
CA LEU A 64 14.49 6.91 -3.55
C LEU A 64 14.97 7.22 -2.12
N SER A 65 14.48 8.31 -1.55
CA SER A 65 14.65 8.64 -0.14
C SER A 65 13.27 8.79 0.51
N VAL A 66 13.04 8.09 1.62
CA VAL A 66 11.76 8.10 2.34
C VAL A 66 12.03 8.60 3.77
N PRO A 67 11.54 9.79 4.15
CA PRO A 67 11.61 10.25 5.52
C PRO A 67 10.92 9.27 6.47
N SER A 68 11.44 9.08 7.69
CA SER A 68 10.80 8.22 8.69
C SER A 68 9.38 8.67 9.03
N SER A 69 9.12 9.99 8.96
CA SER A 69 7.79 10.57 9.12
C SER A 69 6.80 10.14 8.03
N ALA A 70 7.27 9.63 6.88
CA ALA A 70 6.46 9.09 5.79
C ALA A 70 6.20 7.58 5.90
N ALA A 71 6.81 6.89 6.87
CA ALA A 71 6.63 5.46 7.09
C ALA A 71 5.50 5.19 8.10
N LEU A 72 4.60 4.26 7.77
CA LEU A 72 3.62 3.77 8.71
C LEU A 72 4.33 2.87 9.73
N SER A 73 4.38 3.33 10.98
CA SER A 73 5.05 2.63 12.08
C SER A 73 4.02 2.14 13.09
N VAL A 74 4.32 1.01 13.75
CA VAL A 74 3.52 0.47 14.85
C VAL A 74 3.89 1.21 16.13
N PRO A 75 2.93 1.88 16.80
CA PRO A 75 3.18 2.52 18.08
C PRO A 75 3.67 1.55 19.16
N GLY A 76 4.57 2.02 20.00
CA GLY A 76 5.04 1.32 21.20
C GLY A 76 4.04 1.36 22.36
N SER A 77 4.42 0.76 23.49
CA SER A 77 3.62 0.75 24.74
C SER A 77 3.45 2.14 25.36
N ASP A 78 4.36 3.05 25.05
CA ASP A 78 4.40 4.39 25.66
C ASP A 78 3.82 5.46 24.71
N ASP A 79 3.54 5.07 23.46
CA ASP A 79 2.96 5.94 22.47
C ASP A 79 1.44 6.08 22.67
N SER A 80 0.94 7.29 22.37
CA SER A 80 -0.49 7.57 22.32
C SER A 80 -1.12 6.80 21.16
N LEU A 81 -2.12 5.97 21.47
CA LEU A 81 -2.93 5.25 20.50
C LEU A 81 -4.25 5.99 20.29
N GLU A 82 -4.76 6.00 19.07
CA GLU A 82 -6.16 6.39 18.85
C GLU A 82 -7.06 5.35 19.56
N GLU A 83 -8.02 5.80 20.37
CA GLU A 83 -8.97 4.92 21.08
C GLU A 83 -9.65 3.92 20.12
N ALA A 84 -9.92 4.35 18.89
CA ALA A 84 -10.49 3.52 17.84
C ALA A 84 -9.61 2.31 17.45
N VAL A 85 -8.29 2.36 17.66
CA VAL A 85 -7.40 1.19 17.51
C VAL A 85 -7.58 0.24 18.70
N LEU A 86 -7.72 0.77 19.91
CA LEU A 86 -7.94 -0.04 21.11
C LEU A 86 -9.27 -0.77 21.08
N ASP A 87 -10.32 -0.14 20.54
CA ASP A 87 -11.62 -0.77 20.32
C ASP A 87 -11.50 -2.03 19.43
N LEU A 88 -10.54 -2.06 18.50
CA LEU A 88 -10.28 -3.23 17.65
C LEU A 88 -9.51 -4.34 18.39
N PHE A 89 -8.80 -4.01 19.48
CA PHE A 89 -8.05 -4.95 20.31
C PHE A 89 -8.72 -5.28 21.65
N GLN A 90 -9.95 -4.82 21.91
CA GLN A 90 -10.66 -4.89 23.20
C GLN A 90 -10.06 -3.99 24.29
N ASP A 91 -8.74 -4.05 24.51
CA ASP A 91 -8.02 -3.19 25.45
C ASP A 91 -6.53 -2.98 25.08
N ARG A 92 -5.83 -2.13 25.85
CA ARG A 92 -4.40 -1.82 25.67
C ARG A 92 -3.51 -3.04 25.86
N ARG A 93 -3.83 -3.93 26.80
CA ARG A 93 -3.00 -5.10 27.09
C ARG A 93 -3.01 -6.08 25.92
N ALA A 94 -4.18 -6.34 25.35
CA ALA A 94 -4.33 -7.16 24.15
C ALA A 94 -3.61 -6.56 22.94
N TYR A 95 -3.56 -5.22 22.82
CA TYR A 95 -2.72 -4.55 21.82
C TYR A 95 -1.21 -4.81 22.08
N ASP A 96 -0.73 -4.56 23.30
CA ASP A 96 0.68 -4.66 23.64
C ASP A 96 1.20 -6.11 23.55
N ASP A 97 0.38 -7.09 23.94
CA ASP A 97 0.68 -8.53 23.84
C ASP A 97 0.65 -9.04 22.39
N ALA A 98 0.03 -8.31 21.46
CA ALA A 98 -0.05 -8.72 20.07
C ALA A 98 1.30 -8.53 19.33
N PRO A 99 1.66 -9.47 18.45
CA PRO A 99 2.86 -9.34 17.63
C PRO A 99 2.75 -8.11 16.72
N TRP A 100 3.88 -7.45 16.44
CA TRP A 100 3.91 -6.18 15.71
C TRP A 100 3.19 -6.23 14.36
N TYR A 101 3.25 -7.37 13.64
CA TYR A 101 2.59 -7.52 12.35
C TYR A 101 1.07 -7.55 12.46
N ALA A 102 0.52 -8.07 13.58
CA ALA A 102 -0.92 -8.05 13.82
C ALA A 102 -1.39 -6.63 14.15
N ARG A 103 -0.61 -5.91 14.97
CA ARG A 103 -0.84 -4.48 15.24
C ARG A 103 -0.83 -3.64 13.95
N LEU A 104 0.19 -3.86 13.10
CA LEU A 104 0.27 -3.20 11.80
C LEU A 104 -0.92 -3.53 10.90
N ALA A 105 -1.32 -4.80 10.84
CA ALA A 105 -2.46 -5.22 10.03
C ALA A 105 -3.77 -4.55 10.48
N VAL A 106 -4.05 -4.51 11.78
CA VAL A 106 -5.24 -3.84 12.32
C VAL A 106 -5.20 -2.34 12.05
N GLN A 107 -4.04 -1.69 12.22
CA GLN A 107 -3.88 -0.27 11.89
C GLN A 107 -4.13 0.00 10.41
N LEU A 108 -3.62 -0.86 9.52
CA LEU A 108 -3.86 -0.75 8.08
C LEU A 108 -5.34 -0.94 7.73
N CYS A 109 -6.01 -1.92 8.34
CA CYS A 109 -7.46 -2.12 8.19
C CYS A 109 -8.26 -0.93 8.72
N GLY A 110 -7.85 -0.34 9.85
CA GLY A 110 -8.48 0.86 10.41
C GLY A 110 -8.33 2.09 9.51
N LEU A 111 -7.19 2.23 8.83
CA LEU A 111 -6.96 3.29 7.83
C LEU A 111 -7.84 3.08 6.58
N ASP A 112 -7.88 1.86 6.03
CA ASP A 112 -8.66 1.53 4.83
C ASP A 112 -10.18 1.58 5.07
N GLY A 113 -10.63 1.14 6.24
CA GLY A 113 -12.04 1.18 6.66
C GLY A 113 -12.52 2.55 7.13
N GLY A 114 -11.65 3.56 7.21
CA GLY A 114 -11.99 4.91 7.66
C GLY A 114 -12.33 5.02 9.15
N ILE A 115 -11.91 4.05 9.95
CA ILE A 115 -12.10 4.04 11.41
C ILE A 115 -11.12 5.04 12.07
N LEU A 116 -9.89 5.13 11.55
CA LEU A 116 -8.82 6.01 12.04
C LEU A 116 -8.86 7.41 11.42
N ARG A 117 -9.98 8.12 11.61
CA ARG A 117 -10.39 9.30 10.82
C ARG A 117 -9.37 10.45 10.81
N ALA A 118 -8.62 10.65 11.89
CA ALA A 118 -7.61 11.72 11.96
C ALA A 118 -6.43 11.45 11.03
N SER A 119 -6.10 10.18 10.84
CA SER A 119 -4.98 9.70 10.04
C SER A 119 -5.40 9.30 8.62
N THR A 120 -6.65 8.89 8.41
CA THR A 120 -7.16 8.38 7.12
C THR A 120 -6.88 9.33 5.97
N THR A 121 -7.20 10.62 6.10
CA THR A 121 -7.06 11.58 4.98
C THR A 121 -5.60 11.72 4.50
N ILE A 122 -4.64 11.65 5.42
CA ILE A 122 -3.22 11.76 5.09
C ILE A 122 -2.74 10.48 4.40
N TRP A 123 -3.14 9.31 4.88
CA TRP A 123 -2.61 8.03 4.37
C TRP A 123 -3.40 7.44 3.20
N GLN A 124 -4.59 7.96 2.92
CA GLN A 124 -5.51 7.43 1.92
C GLN A 124 -4.87 7.25 0.53
N PRO A 125 -4.10 8.21 -0.04
CA PRO A 125 -3.48 7.99 -1.35
C PRO A 125 -2.51 6.79 -1.38
N TRP A 126 -1.79 6.56 -0.28
CA TRP A 126 -0.92 5.40 -0.13
C TRP A 126 -1.73 4.11 0.03
N VAL A 127 -2.74 4.09 0.90
CA VAL A 127 -3.62 2.93 1.11
C VAL A 127 -4.38 2.54 -0.17
N GLU A 128 -4.89 3.52 -0.92
CA GLU A 128 -5.56 3.31 -2.21
C GLU A 128 -4.65 2.70 -3.26
N SER A 129 -3.33 2.93 -3.16
CA SER A 129 -2.33 2.38 -4.08
C SER A 129 -1.95 0.92 -3.81
N LEU A 130 -2.31 0.38 -2.64
CA LEU A 130 -1.94 -0.98 -2.27
C LEU A 130 -2.68 -2.03 -3.11
N PRO A 131 -2.03 -3.19 -3.38
CA PRO A 131 -2.69 -4.31 -4.02
C PRO A 131 -3.92 -4.77 -3.23
N ARG A 132 -5.02 -5.05 -3.94
CA ARG A 132 -6.26 -5.57 -3.36
C ARG A 132 -6.37 -7.10 -3.42
N SER A 133 -5.41 -7.75 -4.05
CA SER A 133 -5.26 -9.19 -4.11
C SER A 133 -3.78 -9.55 -4.04
N PHE A 134 -3.50 -10.70 -3.43
CA PHE A 134 -2.16 -11.26 -3.31
C PHE A 134 -2.20 -12.74 -3.70
N ASP A 135 -1.10 -13.24 -4.23
CA ASP A 135 -0.95 -14.65 -4.59
C ASP A 135 -0.24 -15.44 -3.47
N THR A 136 -0.59 -15.15 -2.22
CA THR A 136 -0.07 -15.92 -1.07
C THR A 136 -0.90 -17.19 -0.88
N PRO A 137 -0.36 -18.27 -0.28
CA PRO A 137 -1.09 -19.52 -0.09
C PRO A 137 -2.44 -19.39 0.61
N LEU A 138 -2.62 -18.34 1.42
CA LEU A 138 -3.90 -18.03 2.07
C LEU A 138 -5.02 -17.71 1.07
N HIS A 139 -4.69 -17.16 -0.08
CA HIS A 139 -5.62 -16.76 -1.15
C HIS A 139 -5.82 -17.85 -2.20
N TRP A 140 -5.09 -18.95 -2.12
CA TRP A 140 -5.19 -20.03 -3.09
C TRP A 140 -6.47 -20.84 -2.90
N PRO A 141 -7.08 -21.33 -4.00
CA PRO A 141 -8.15 -22.30 -3.93
C PRO A 141 -7.73 -23.53 -3.12
N SER A 142 -8.69 -24.15 -2.42
CA SER A 142 -8.42 -25.33 -1.59
C SER A 142 -7.73 -26.48 -2.34
N SER A 143 -8.01 -26.63 -3.64
CA SER A 143 -7.35 -27.60 -4.52
C SER A 143 -5.85 -27.35 -4.66
N SER A 144 -5.43 -26.10 -4.85
CA SER A 144 -4.02 -25.72 -4.99
C SER A 144 -3.26 -25.85 -3.67
N ARG A 145 -3.92 -25.58 -2.53
CA ARG A 145 -3.33 -25.79 -1.20
C ARG A 145 -3.13 -27.26 -0.89
N ALA A 146 -4.06 -28.12 -1.29
CA ALA A 146 -3.98 -29.57 -1.08
C ALA A 146 -2.79 -30.22 -1.81
N ALA A 147 -2.29 -29.60 -2.89
CA ALA A 147 -1.11 -30.09 -3.63
C ALA A 147 0.24 -29.83 -2.92
N LEU A 148 0.25 -29.06 -1.82
CA LEU A 148 1.44 -28.82 -0.99
C LEU A 148 1.57 -29.79 0.19
N CYS A 149 0.53 -30.60 0.44
CA CYS A 149 0.49 -31.61 1.51
C CYS A 149 0.73 -33.01 0.93
#